data_AF-A0A511R1M2-F1
#
_entry.id   AF-A0A511R1M2-F1
#
_cell.length_a   1.000
_cell.length_b   1.000
_cell.length_c   1.000
_cell.angle_alpha   90.00
_cell.angle_beta   90.00
_cell.angle_gamma   90.00
#
_symmetry.space_group_name_H-M   'P 1'
#
loop_
_entity.id
_entity.type
_entity.pdbx_description
1 polymer ?
#
loop_
_entity_poly.entity_id
_entity_poly.type
_entity_poly.pdbx_seq_one_letter_code
_entity_poly.pdbx_strand_id
1 'polypeptide(L)'
;MITLHKINNLAEEQVLECVGQDAGDTFRIVVKHTSPSHYEALGKVTLSNASVHYQSSGPMTADLLLQWLDTMFDRWPGAKTVPWAVHDLDDKTQQFVREVRKAAEVA
;
A
#
# COMPACT_ATOMS: atom_id res chain seq x y z
N MET A 1 12.50 0.38 1.35
CA MET A 1 12.03 1.66 1.95
C MET A 1 11.33 2.54 0.92
N ILE A 2 10.14 3.04 1.26
CA ILE A 2 9.42 4.08 0.52
C ILE A 2 9.91 5.46 0.95
N THR A 3 9.84 6.44 0.05
CA THR A 3 10.26 7.82 0.33
C THR A 3 9.28 8.78 -0.33
N LEU A 4 9.25 10.02 0.14
CA LEU A 4 8.46 11.10 -0.47
C LEU A 4 8.84 11.29 -1.95
N HIS A 5 10.14 11.21 -2.27
CA HIS A 5 10.63 11.29 -3.65
C HIS A 5 10.05 10.17 -4.53
N LYS A 6 9.96 8.93 -4.04
CA LYS A 6 9.35 7.83 -4.81
C LYS A 6 7.86 8.08 -5.07
N ILE A 7 7.11 8.52 -4.06
CA ILE A 7 5.67 8.78 -4.19
C ILE A 7 5.44 9.91 -5.20
N ASN A 8 6.18 11.03 -5.08
CA ASN A 8 6.04 12.19 -5.97
C ASN A 8 6.51 11.96 -7.41
N ASN A 9 7.31 10.93 -7.67
CA ASN A 9 7.73 10.56 -9.03
C ASN A 9 6.91 9.41 -9.61
N LEU A 10 5.88 8.95 -8.90
CA LEU A 10 4.95 7.98 -9.47
C LEU A 10 4.22 8.62 -10.66
N ALA A 11 4.03 7.88 -11.75
CA ALA A 11 3.21 8.32 -12.87
C ALA A 11 1.75 7.87 -12.68
N GLU A 12 0.79 8.55 -13.32
CA GLU A 12 -0.65 8.29 -13.13
C GLU A 12 -1.07 6.83 -13.41
N GLU A 13 -0.44 6.19 -14.40
CA GLU A 13 -0.71 4.79 -14.80
C GLU A 13 0.19 3.78 -14.08
N GLN A 14 1.05 4.24 -13.18
CA GLN A 14 1.96 3.42 -12.41
C GLN A 14 1.50 3.24 -10.97
N VAL A 15 2.02 2.19 -10.36
CA VAL A 15 1.89 1.94 -8.95
C VAL A 15 3.25 1.75 -8.30
N LEU A 16 3.28 2.08 -7.01
CA LEU A 16 4.33 1.68 -6.09
C LEU A 16 3.82 0.48 -5.30
N GLU A 17 4.47 -0.66 -5.41
CA GLU A 17 4.05 -1.88 -4.72
C GLU A 17 5.15 -2.39 -3.78
N CYS A 18 4.74 -2.81 -2.57
CA CYS A 18 5.57 -3.64 -1.71
C CYS A 18 4.84 -4.93 -1.33
N VAL A 19 5.59 -6.03 -1.32
CA VAL A 19 5.15 -7.33 -0.83
C VAL A 19 6.21 -7.82 0.14
N GLY A 20 5.81 -8.18 1.36
CA GLY A 20 6.75 -8.59 2.39
C GLY A 20 6.13 -9.48 3.44
N GLN A 21 6.99 -9.88 4.37
CA GLN A 21 6.66 -10.74 5.50
C GLN A 21 7.43 -10.28 6.73
N ASP A 22 6.77 -10.26 7.89
CA ASP A 22 7.38 -9.97 9.18
C ASP A 22 6.71 -10.83 10.27
N ALA A 23 7.51 -11.51 11.10
CA ALA A 23 7.03 -12.38 12.17
C ALA A 23 5.94 -13.42 11.79
N GLY A 24 5.89 -13.85 10.52
CA GLY A 24 4.88 -14.77 10.01
C GLY A 24 3.64 -14.10 9.41
N ASP A 25 3.47 -12.79 9.62
CA ASP A 25 2.46 -11.98 8.95
C ASP A 25 2.95 -11.59 7.56
N THR A 26 2.06 -11.56 6.58
CA THR A 26 2.37 -11.15 5.20
C THR A 26 1.57 -9.91 4.84
N PHE A 27 2.18 -9.02 4.05
CA PHE A 27 1.51 -7.81 3.60
C PHE A 27 1.80 -7.54 2.13
N ARG A 28 0.78 -7.04 1.44
CA ARG A 28 0.86 -6.47 0.10
C ARG A 28 0.24 -5.09 0.16
N ILE A 29 1.00 -4.06 -0.22
CA ILE A 29 0.53 -2.68 -0.21
C ILE A 29 0.86 -2.05 -1.56
N VAL A 30 -0.12 -1.35 -2.11
CA VAL A 30 -0.04 -0.64 -3.39
C VAL A 30 -0.34 0.82 -3.14
N VAL A 31 0.50 1.71 -3.64
CA VAL A 31 0.29 3.16 -3.71
C VAL A 31 0.02 3.52 -5.16
N LYS A 32 -1.05 4.29 -5.40
CA LYS A 32 -1.48 4.74 -6.72
C LYS A 32 -1.91 6.20 -6.72
N HIS A 33 -1.89 6.83 -7.89
CA HIS A 33 -2.55 8.12 -8.09
C HIS A 33 -4.06 8.01 -7.91
N THR A 34 -4.62 9.06 -7.33
CA THR A 34 -6.07 9.35 -7.34
C THR A 34 -6.37 10.67 -8.04
N SER A 35 -5.42 11.62 -7.99
CA SER A 35 -5.39 12.86 -8.76
C SER A 35 -3.93 13.33 -8.90
N PRO A 36 -3.63 14.40 -9.66
CA PRO A 36 -2.24 14.85 -9.86
C PRO A 36 -1.46 15.15 -8.58
N SER A 37 -2.14 15.54 -7.49
CA SER A 37 -1.50 15.86 -6.18
C SER A 37 -1.89 14.90 -5.05
N HIS A 38 -2.67 13.86 -5.34
CA HIS A 38 -3.16 12.93 -4.32
C HIS A 38 -2.92 11.47 -4.67
N TYR A 39 -2.64 10.71 -3.63
CA TYR A 39 -2.28 9.31 -3.68
C TYR A 39 -3.13 8.54 -2.67
N GLU A 40 -3.25 7.24 -2.89
CA GLU A 40 -3.92 6.32 -1.97
C GLU A 40 -3.07 5.07 -1.80
N ALA A 41 -2.89 4.63 -0.55
CA ALA A 41 -2.38 3.30 -0.23
C ALA A 41 -3.54 2.33 0.00
N LEU A 42 -3.44 1.18 -0.64
CA LEU A 42 -4.36 0.05 -0.52
C LEU A 42 -3.56 -1.18 -0.08
N GLY A 43 -3.94 -1.75 1.05
CA GLY A 43 -3.18 -2.80 1.72
C GLY A 43 -4.02 -4.02 2.07
N LYS A 44 -3.37 -5.18 2.05
CA LYS A 44 -3.86 -6.42 2.63
C LYS A 44 -2.78 -6.99 3.53
N VAL A 45 -3.13 -7.22 4.79
CA VAL A 45 -2.26 -7.85 5.79
C VAL A 45 -2.91 -9.17 6.21
N THR A 46 -2.20 -10.27 6.01
CA THR A 46 -2.61 -11.59 6.51
C THR A 46 -1.76 -11.92 7.71
N LEU A 47 -2.39 -12.00 8.89
CA LEU A 47 -1.71 -12.36 10.13
C LEU A 47 -1.38 -13.85 10.15
N SER A 48 -0.40 -14.22 10.96
CA SER A 48 0.02 -15.60 11.23
C SER A 48 -1.10 -16.52 11.71
N ASN A 49 -2.16 -15.96 12.32
CA ASN A 49 -3.37 -16.69 12.71
C ASN A 49 -4.42 -16.82 11.58
N ALA A 50 -4.03 -16.54 10.33
CA ALA A 50 -4.86 -16.52 9.13
C ALA A 50 -5.95 -15.43 9.07
N SER A 51 -5.99 -14.48 10.02
CA SER A 51 -6.88 -13.32 9.92
C SER A 51 -6.39 -12.36 8.84
N VAL A 52 -7.32 -11.80 8.07
CA VAL A 52 -7.00 -10.84 7.00
C VAL A 52 -7.55 -9.46 7.36
N HIS A 53 -6.68 -8.47 7.29
CA HIS A 53 -7.01 -7.07 7.46
C HIS A 53 -6.76 -6.31 6.17
N TYR A 54 -7.79 -5.64 5.68
CA TYR A 54 -7.70 -4.73 4.55
C TYR A 54 -7.53 -3.30 5.06
N GLN A 55 -6.70 -2.52 4.38
CA GLN A 55 -6.40 -1.15 4.75
C GLN A 55 -6.59 -0.26 3.52
N SER A 56 -7.23 0.89 3.69
CA SER A 56 -7.20 1.99 2.73
C SER A 56 -6.88 3.27 3.47
N SER A 57 -5.92 4.03 2.96
CA SER A 57 -5.63 5.36 3.49
C SER A 57 -6.70 6.39 3.09
N GLY A 58 -7.41 6.15 1.99
CA GLY A 58 -8.11 7.18 1.23
C GLY A 58 -7.16 8.14 0.51
N PRO A 59 -7.69 9.05 -0.34
CA PRO A 59 -6.89 10.04 -1.06
C PRO A 59 -6.24 11.06 -0.13
N MET A 60 -4.93 11.23 -0.22
CA MET A 60 -4.17 12.22 0.56
C MET A 60 -2.91 12.70 -0.16
N THR A 61 -2.28 13.75 0.35
CA THR A 61 -1.00 14.24 -0.15
C THR A 61 0.13 13.25 0.16
N ALA A 62 1.24 13.34 -0.59
CA ALA A 62 2.36 12.41 -0.44
C ALA A 62 2.98 12.43 0.98
N ASP A 63 3.05 13.60 1.63
CA ASP A 63 3.57 13.73 3.00
C ASP A 63 2.68 13.00 4.02
N LEU A 64 1.36 13.20 3.93
CA LEU A 64 0.41 12.51 4.81
C LEU A 64 0.41 11.00 4.54
N LEU A 65 0.53 10.60 3.27
CA LEU A 65 0.61 9.20 2.90
C LEU A 65 1.85 8.52 3.50
N LEU A 66 3.00 9.18 3.44
CA LEU A 66 4.22 8.65 4.01
C LEU A 66 4.10 8.47 5.53
N GLN A 67 3.54 9.47 6.24
CA GLN A 67 3.27 9.37 7.68
C GLN A 67 2.29 8.25 8.03
N TRP A 68 1.25 8.07 7.22
CA TRP A 68 0.27 7.01 7.38
C TRP A 68 0.92 5.62 7.20
N LEU A 69 1.76 5.46 6.18
CA LEU A 69 2.52 4.23 5.94
C LEU A 69 3.49 3.94 7.09
N ASP A 70 4.21 4.96 7.58
CA ASP A 70 5.13 4.81 8.71
C ASP A 70 4.39 4.34 9.97
N THR A 71 3.23 4.92 10.26
CA THR A 71 2.36 4.55 11.40
C THR A 71 1.84 3.11 11.24
N MET A 72 1.44 2.72 10.03
CA MET A 72 0.98 1.35 9.76
C MET A 72 2.12 0.35 10.02
N PHE A 73 3.33 0.64 9.55
CA PHE A 73 4.48 -0.23 9.72
C PHE A 73 5.11 -0.18 11.12
N ASP A 74 4.66 0.66 12.05
CA ASP A 74 5.12 0.59 13.45
C ASP A 74 4.80 -0.77 14.11
N ARG A 75 3.75 -1.45 13.64
CA ARG A 75 3.41 -2.81 14.06
C ARG A 75 4.30 -3.89 13.43
N TRP A 76 4.96 -3.58 12.31
CA TRP A 76 5.82 -4.50 11.55
C TRP A 76 7.14 -3.81 11.19
N PRO A 77 8.08 -3.63 12.14
CA PRO A 77 9.31 -2.88 11.89
C PRO A 77 10.15 -3.46 10.75
N GLY A 78 10.10 -4.78 10.55
CA GLY A 78 10.78 -5.45 9.44
C GLY A 78 10.23 -5.02 8.07
N ALA A 79 8.93 -4.70 8.02
CA ALA A 79 8.26 -4.24 6.81
C ALA A 79 8.79 -2.89 6.28
N LYS A 80 9.29 -2.01 7.15
CA LYS A 80 9.89 -0.71 6.75
C LYS A 80 11.07 -0.89 5.81
N THR A 81 11.77 -2.03 5.91
CA THR A 81 12.94 -2.34 5.08
C THR A 81 12.57 -2.90 3.70
N VAL A 82 11.33 -3.37 3.52
CA VAL A 82 10.89 -4.03 2.29
C VAL A 82 11.07 -3.12 1.08
N PRO A 83 11.62 -3.65 -0.03
CA PRO A 83 11.77 -2.88 -1.25
C PRO A 83 10.41 -2.55 -1.85
N TRP A 84 10.30 -1.32 -2.37
CA TRP A 84 9.13 -0.88 -3.12
C TRP A 84 9.50 -0.83 -4.59
N ALA A 85 8.73 -1.53 -5.41
CA ALA A 85 8.87 -1.60 -6.86
C ALA A 85 7.91 -0.60 -7.52
N VAL A 86 8.36 0.03 -8.60
CA VAL A 86 7.49 0.82 -9.48
C VAL A 86 7.19 -0.05 -10.70
N HIS A 87 5.93 -0.15 -11.07
CA HIS A 87 5.50 -0.83 -12.29
C HIS A 87 4.14 -0.29 -12.75
N ASP A 88 3.72 -0.65 -13.95
CA ASP A 88 2.44 -0.22 -14.50
C ASP A 88 1.26 -0.89 -13.76
N LEU A 89 0.10 -0.25 -13.80
CA LEU A 89 -1.13 -0.75 -13.21
C LEU A 89 -1.69 -1.94 -14.02
N ASP A 90 -1.07 -3.11 -13.83
CA ASP A 90 -1.44 -4.36 -14.48
C ASP A 90 -2.76 -4.96 -13.95
N ASP A 91 -3.29 -5.95 -14.68
CA ASP A 91 -4.56 -6.61 -14.34
C ASP A 91 -4.57 -7.22 -12.93
N LYS A 92 -3.42 -7.78 -12.49
CA LYS A 92 -3.28 -8.41 -11.18
C LYS A 92 -3.36 -7.37 -10.06
N THR A 93 -2.78 -6.20 -10.27
CA THR A 93 -2.81 -5.07 -9.35
C THR A 93 -4.18 -4.45 -9.34
N GLN A 94 -4.82 -4.29 -10.50
CA GLN A 94 -6.20 -3.83 -10.56
C GLN A 94 -7.17 -4.76 -9.83
N GLN A 95 -6.99 -6.08 -9.97
CA GLN A 95 -7.78 -7.06 -9.23
C GLN A 95 -7.59 -6.92 -7.72
N PHE A 96 -6.35 -6.77 -7.27
CA PHE A 96 -6.02 -6.51 -5.87
C PHE A 96 -6.67 -5.22 -5.35
N VAL A 97 -6.59 -4.13 -6.10
CA VAL A 97 -7.24 -2.84 -5.76
C VAL A 97 -8.75 -3.02 -5.59
N ARG A 98 -9.40 -3.76 -6.50
CA ARG A 98 -10.84 -4.08 -6.40
C ARG A 98 -11.17 -4.91 -5.16
N GLU A 99 -10.34 -5.90 -4.84
CA GLU A 99 -10.49 -6.73 -3.64
C GLU A 99 -10.45 -5.89 -2.35
N VAL A 100 -9.41 -5.05 -2.20
CA VAL A 100 -9.24 -4.19 -1.01
C VAL A 100 -10.41 -3.23 -0.85
N ARG A 101 -10.85 -2.59 -1.95
CA ARG A 101 -11.98 -1.64 -1.91
C ARG A 101 -13.29 -2.32 -1.52
N LYS A 102 -13.57 -3.49 -2.10
CA LYS A 102 -14.77 -4.26 -1.74
C LYS A 102 -14.76 -4.68 -0.27
N ALA A 103 -13.60 -5.02 0.28
CA ALA A 103 -13.50 -5.34 1.70
C ALA A 103 -13.72 -4.13 2.61
N ALA A 104 -13.29 -2.93 2.19
CA ALA A 104 -13.52 -1.69 2.93
C ALA A 104 -14.99 -1.24 2.92
N GLU A 105 -15.78 -1.61 1.91
CA GLU A 105 -17.22 -1.31 1.85
C GLU A 105 -18.08 -2.17 2.79
N VAL A 106 -17.55 -3.31 3.26
CA VAL A 106 -18.28 -4.31 4.06
C VAL A 106 -17.88 -4.25 5.56
N ALA A 107 -16.86 -3.47 5.91
CA ALA A 107 -16.35 -3.28 7.28
C ALA A 107 -17.00 -2.08 7.96
#